data_AF-A0A0M7FAI6-F1
#
_entry.id   AF-A0A0M7FAI6-F1
#
_cell.length_a   1.000
_cell.length_b   1.000
_cell.length_c   1.000
_cell.angle_alpha   90.00
_cell.angle_beta   90.00
_cell.angle_gamma   90.00
#
_symmetry.space_group_name_H-M   'P 1'
#
loop_
_entity.id
_entity.type
_entity.pdbx_description
1 polymer ?
#
loop_
_entity_poly.entity_id
_entity_poly.type
_entity_poly.pdbx_seq_one_letter_code
_entity_poly.pdbx_strand_id
1 'polypeptide(L)' 'MDVLSAVAVQHNAASMRVMEKCGMRWIETTGEGEARKLRYEIRRQQWRALADADQR' A
#
# COMPACT_ATOMS: atom_id res chain seq x y z
N MET A 1 -11.81 -11.13 -6.70
CA MET A 1 -10.61 -10.46 -6.17
C MET A 1 -11.07 -9.30 -5.31
N ASP A 2 -10.87 -9.36 -3.98
CA ASP A 2 -11.29 -8.33 -3.01
C ASP A 2 -10.12 -7.59 -2.36
N VAL A 3 -8.92 -7.76 -2.92
CA VAL A 3 -7.68 -7.12 -2.50
C VAL A 3 -7.08 -6.41 -3.70
N LEU A 4 -6.61 -5.18 -3.49
CA LEU A 4 -5.69 -4.50 -4.38
C LEU A 4 -4.28 -4.60 -3.78
N SER A 5 -3.31 -5.04 -4.58
CA SER A 5 -1.90 -5.15 -4.18
C SER A 5 -1.05 -4.19 -5.00
N ALA A 6 -0.04 -3.60 -4.38
CA ALA A 6 0.95 -2.72 -5.02
C ALA A 6 2.35 -2.98 -4.46
N VAL A 7 3.38 -2.55 -5.17
CA VAL A 7 4.79 -2.74 -4.78
C VAL A 7 5.56 -1.42 -4.89
N ALA A 8 6.29 -1.06 -3.83
CA ALA A 8 7.22 0.06 -3.82
C ALA A 8 8.67 -0.46 -3.68
N VAL A 9 9.62 0.20 -4.32
CA VAL A 9 11.05 0.01 -4.01
C VAL A 9 11.34 0.72 -2.68
N GLN A 10 12.12 0.11 -1.79
CA GLN A 10 12.39 0.66 -0.44
C GLN A 10 12.98 2.08 -0.49
N HIS A 11 13.82 2.38 -1.50
CA HIS A 11 14.41 3.71 -1.67
C HIS A 11 13.46 4.75 -2.28
N ASN A 12 12.23 4.37 -2.68
CA ASN A 12 11.23 5.30 -3.20
C ASN A 12 10.25 5.73 -2.11
N ALA A 13 10.67 6.67 -1.27
CA ALA A 13 9.87 7.22 -0.17
C ALA A 13 8.54 7.83 -0.61
N ALA A 14 8.48 8.43 -1.81
CA ALA A 14 7.26 9.00 -2.35
C ALA A 14 6.19 7.92 -2.60
N SER A 15 6.58 6.79 -3.20
CA SER A 15 5.65 5.69 -3.47
C SER A 15 5.15 5.03 -2.19
N MET A 16 6.02 4.81 -1.20
CA MET A 16 5.61 4.28 0.11
C MET A 16 4.57 5.19 0.77
N ARG A 17 4.81 6.51 0.75
CA ARG A 17 3.90 7.48 1.35
C ARG A 17 2.55 7.55 0.63
N VAL A 18 2.52 7.38 -0.68
CA VAL A 18 1.26 7.27 -1.44
C VAL A 18 0.48 6.03 -1.01
N MET A 19 1.14 4.87 -0.90
CA MET A 19 0.47 3.62 -0.47
C MET A 19 -0.13 3.75 0.93
N GLU A 20 0.64 4.31 1.87
CA GLU A 20 0.17 4.58 3.23
C GLU A 20 -0.99 5.57 3.25
N LYS A 21 -0.92 6.66 2.48
CA LYS A 21 -2.00 7.66 2.37
C LYS A 21 -3.28 7.07 1.76
N CYS A 22 -3.14 6.13 0.82
CA CYS A 22 -4.27 5.40 0.26
C CYS A 22 -4.84 4.32 1.21
N GLY A 23 -4.29 4.19 2.42
CA GLY A 23 -4.74 3.22 3.42
C GLY A 23 -4.26 1.79 3.16
N MET A 24 -3.31 1.59 2.25
CA MET A 24 -2.71 0.29 2.01
C MET A 24 -1.74 -0.06 3.15
N ARG A 25 -1.70 -1.35 3.51
CA ARG A 25 -0.84 -1.88 4.57
C ARG A 25 0.30 -2.68 3.98
N TRP A 26 1.51 -2.44 4.47
CA TRP A 26 2.65 -3.30 4.18
C TRP A 26 2.41 -4.71 4.74
N ILE A 27 2.67 -5.73 3.93
CA ILE A 27 2.47 -7.14 4.31
C ILE A 27 3.72 -8.02 4.15
N GLU A 28 4.60 -7.72 3.20
CA GLU A 28 5.83 -8.48 2.98
C GLU A 28 6.91 -7.61 2.32
N THR A 29 8.16 -8.01 2.51
CA THR A 29 9.33 -7.45 1.83
C THR A 29 10.00 -8.54 1.02
N THR A 30 10.36 -8.22 -0.23
CA THR A 30 10.99 -9.16 -1.17
C THR A 30 12.24 -8.53 -1.79
N GLY A 31 13.20 -9.37 -2.19
CA GLY A 31 14.47 -8.92 -2.76
C GLY A 31 15.47 -8.38 -1.74
N GLU A 32 16.66 -8.02 -2.23
CA GLU A 32 17.82 -7.60 -1.42
C GLU A 32 18.47 -6.33 -1.99
N GLY A 33 19.21 -5.63 -1.14
CA GLY A 33 19.92 -4.39 -1.50
C GLY A 33 19.02 -3.34 -2.14
N GLU A 34 19.52 -2.72 -3.22
CA GLU A 34 18.80 -1.70 -4.00
C GLU A 34 17.52 -2.21 -4.68
N ALA A 35 17.39 -3.54 -4.86
CA ALA A 35 16.23 -4.16 -5.48
C ALA A 35 15.14 -4.52 -4.47
N ARG A 36 15.31 -4.17 -3.19
CA ARG A 36 14.35 -4.48 -2.14
C ARG A 36 13.02 -3.78 -2.37
N LYS A 37 11.94 -4.57 -2.36
CA LYS A 37 10.57 -4.19 -2.67
C LYS A 37 9.65 -4.48 -1.48
N LEU A 38 8.77 -3.54 -1.18
CA LEU A 38 7.73 -3.65 -0.16
C LEU A 38 6.40 -3.87 -0.86
N ARG A 39 5.67 -4.92 -0.46
CA ARG A 39 4.32 -5.18 -0.96
C ARG A 39 3.29 -4.61 0.00
N TYR A 40 2.32 -3.91 -0.56
CA TYR A 40 1.21 -3.31 0.15
C TYR A 40 -0.11 -3.86 -0.35
N GLU A 41 -1.09 -3.94 0.55
CA GLU A 41 -2.44 -4.40 0.23
C GLU A 41 -3.52 -3.56 0.89
N ILE A 42 -4.66 -3.44 0.22
CA ILE A 42 -5.91 -2.93 0.80
C ILE A 42 -7.08 -3.80 0.35
N ARG A 43 -7.95 -4.18 1.30
CA ARG A 43 -9.19 -4.89 0.98
C ARG A 43 -10.26 -3.89 0.52
N ARG A 44 -11.13 -4.32 -0.40
CA ARG A 44 -12.27 -3.51 -0.90
C ARG A 44 -13.10 -2.89 0.22
N GLN A 45 -13.37 -3.65 1.29
CA GLN A 45 -14.13 -3.15 2.45
C GLN A 45 -13.41 -2.03 3.21
N GLN A 46 -12.09 -2.11 3.32
CA GLN A 46 -11.27 -1.10 4.02
C GLN A 46 -11.22 0.18 3.19
N TRP A 47 -11.05 0.05 1.87
CA TRP A 47 -11.07 1.19 0.96
C TRP A 47 -12.42 1.93 1.01
N ARG A 48 -13.55 1.20 0.98
CA ARG A 48 -14.88 1.81 1.11
C ARG A 48 -15.04 2.56 2.43
N ALA A 49 -14.65 1.95 3.54
CA ALA A 49 -14.74 2.60 4.85
C ALA A 49 -13.91 3.89 4.94
N LEU A 50 -12.75 3.94 4.28
CA LEU A 50 -11.93 5.17 4.20
C LEU A 50 -12.57 6.24 3.31
N ALA A 51 -13.11 5.85 2.16
CA ALA A 51 -13.80 6.77 1.25
C ALA A 51 -15.04 7.40 1.92
N ASP A 52 -15.80 6.60 2.68
CA ASP A 52 -16.97 7.08 3.42
C ASP A 52 -16.58 8.02 4.57
N ALA A 53 -15.38 7.84 5.16
CA ALA A 53 -14.86 8.69 6.22
C ALA A 53 -14.32 10.04 5.70
N ASP A 54 -13.76 10.07 4.49
CA ASP A 54 -13.22 11.30 3.87
C ASP A 54 -14.32 12.24 3.35
N GLN A 55 -15.54 11.72 3.18
CA GLN A 55 -16.72 12.48 2.74
C GLN A 55 -17.52 13.15 3.88
N ARG A 56 -17.14 12.91 5.14
CA ARG A 56 -17.81 13.45 6.35
C ARG A 56 -17.00 14.58 6.96
#